data_AF-A0A7L4M0M9-F1
#
_entry.id   AF-A0A7L4M0M9-F1
#
_cell.length_a   1.000
_cell.length_b   1.000
_cell.length_c   1.000
_cell.angle_alpha   90.00
_cell.angle_beta   90.00
_cell.angle_gamma   90.00
#
_symmetry.space_group_name_H-M   'P 1'
#
loop_
_entity.id
_entity.type
_entity.pdbx_description
1 polymer ?
#
loop_
_entity_poly.entity_id
_entity_poly.type
_entity_poly.pdbx_seq_one_letter_code
_entity_poly.pdbx_strand_id
1 'polypeptide(L)'
;RFQRGDYHIDVCINDYLDVFCPHYEDSVPEDKTERYVLYMVNFDGYSSCDHTSKGFKRWECNRPHSPNGPLKFSEKFQLFTPFSLGFEFRPGREYFYISSAIPDNGRRSCLKLKVFVRPANSCMKTIGVHDRVFDVNDKVENSLEPADDTVHESAEPSRGENAAQTPRIPSRLLATLLFLLAMLLIL
;
A
#
# COMPACT_ATOMS: atom_id res chain seq x y z
N ARG A 1 -10.04 -13.48 -10.21
CA ARG A 1 -10.24 -12.87 -8.86
C ARG A 1 -10.50 -11.37 -8.97
N PHE A 2 -9.64 -10.60 -9.64
CA PHE A 2 -9.82 -9.14 -9.77
C PHE A 2 -11.00 -8.66 -10.65
N GLN A 3 -11.61 -9.52 -11.46
CA GLN A 3 -12.68 -9.13 -12.41
C GLN A 3 -13.89 -8.45 -11.77
N ARG A 4 -14.22 -8.79 -10.51
CA ARG A 4 -15.37 -8.25 -9.78
C ARG A 4 -15.04 -6.99 -8.96
N GLY A 5 -13.75 -6.65 -8.82
CA GLY A 5 -13.31 -5.49 -8.04
C GLY A 5 -13.48 -5.62 -6.51
N ASP A 6 -13.81 -6.81 -6.00
CA ASP A 6 -14.08 -7.12 -4.58
C ASP A 6 -13.02 -8.07 -3.98
N TYR A 7 -11.87 -8.20 -4.64
CA TYR A 7 -10.84 -9.13 -4.19
C TYR A 7 -10.27 -8.68 -2.85
N HIS A 8 -10.36 -9.57 -1.86
CA HIS A 8 -9.84 -9.37 -0.53
C HIS A 8 -9.15 -10.62 -0.02
N ILE A 9 -8.25 -10.41 0.94
CA ILE A 9 -7.56 -11.47 1.68
C ILE A 9 -7.51 -11.11 3.16
N ASP A 10 -7.50 -12.15 3.99
CA ASP A 10 -7.28 -12.03 5.42
C ASP A 10 -5.88 -12.55 5.74
N VAL A 11 -5.10 -11.74 6.45
CA VAL A 11 -3.70 -12.05 6.80
C VAL A 11 -3.47 -11.89 8.29
N CYS A 12 -2.40 -12.49 8.80
CA CYS A 12 -1.92 -12.24 10.15
C CYS A 12 -0.72 -11.30 10.16
N ILE A 13 -0.45 -10.74 11.35
CA ILE A 13 0.84 -10.07 11.57
C ILE A 13 1.98 -11.06 11.32
N ASN A 14 3.02 -10.58 10.66
CA ASN A 14 4.18 -11.31 10.14
C ASN A 14 3.94 -12.21 8.92
N ASP A 15 2.71 -12.30 8.41
CA ASP A 15 2.48 -12.91 7.10
C ASP A 15 3.08 -12.04 5.98
N TYR A 16 3.18 -12.65 4.81
CA TYR A 16 3.70 -12.03 3.60
C TYR A 16 2.63 -11.98 2.51
N LEU A 17 2.52 -10.85 1.84
CA LEU A 17 1.82 -10.70 0.57
C LEU A 17 2.86 -10.64 -0.54
N ASP A 18 2.83 -11.64 -1.43
CA ASP A 18 3.61 -11.64 -2.67
C ASP A 18 2.70 -11.18 -3.83
N VAL A 19 3.06 -10.07 -4.46
CA VAL A 19 2.43 -9.57 -5.69
C VAL A 19 3.36 -9.82 -6.86
N PHE A 20 2.88 -10.59 -7.83
CA PHE A 20 3.60 -10.87 -9.07
C PHE A 20 3.13 -9.93 -10.17
N CYS A 21 4.07 -9.27 -10.84
CA CYS A 21 3.79 -8.45 -12.01
C CYS A 21 3.39 -9.31 -13.22
N PRO A 22 2.64 -8.76 -14.19
CA PRO A 22 2.41 -9.42 -15.47
C PRO A 22 3.73 -9.76 -16.16
N HIS A 23 3.82 -10.98 -16.68
CA HIS A 23 5.00 -11.49 -17.39
C HIS A 23 4.55 -12.15 -18.68
N TYR A 24 5.30 -11.90 -19.74
CA TYR A 24 4.99 -12.33 -21.09
C TYR A 24 6.24 -12.90 -21.76
N GLU A 25 6.06 -13.85 -22.66
CA GLU A 25 7.13 -14.34 -23.53
C GLU A 25 7.68 -13.23 -24.42
N ASP A 26 8.95 -13.32 -24.81
CA ASP A 26 9.62 -12.34 -25.68
C ASP A 26 8.97 -12.22 -27.07
N SER A 27 8.13 -13.19 -27.45
CA SER A 27 7.34 -13.18 -28.68
C SER A 27 6.19 -12.16 -28.64
N VAL A 28 5.77 -11.72 -27.45
CA VAL A 28 4.66 -10.78 -27.26
C VAL A 28 5.17 -9.34 -27.41
N PRO A 29 4.61 -8.54 -28.33
CA PRO A 29 4.99 -7.13 -28.50
C PRO A 29 4.67 -6.28 -27.26
N GLU A 30 5.52 -5.29 -26.97
CA GLU A 30 5.42 -4.44 -25.77
C GLU A 30 4.09 -3.67 -25.66
N ASP A 31 3.50 -3.26 -26.78
CA ASP A 31 2.20 -2.58 -26.85
C ASP A 31 1.02 -3.46 -26.39
N LYS A 32 1.21 -4.79 -26.40
CA LYS A 32 0.22 -5.76 -25.92
C LYS A 32 0.50 -6.24 -24.50
N THR A 33 1.56 -5.73 -23.86
CA THR A 33 1.91 -6.11 -22.50
C THR A 33 1.28 -5.16 -21.48
N GLU A 34 0.78 -5.74 -20.39
CA GLU A 34 0.26 -4.96 -19.27
C GLU A 34 1.39 -4.48 -18.36
N ARG A 35 1.36 -3.19 -18.03
CA ARG A 35 2.25 -2.56 -17.06
C ARG A 35 1.45 -1.69 -16.11
N TYR A 36 1.86 -1.62 -14.85
CA TYR A 36 1.18 -0.79 -13.86
C TYR A 36 2.09 -0.37 -12.71
N VAL A 37 1.70 0.69 -12.01
CA VAL A 37 2.25 1.09 -10.71
C VAL A 37 1.29 0.67 -9.61
N LEU A 38 1.81 0.05 -8.56
CA LEU A 38 1.05 -0.36 -7.38
C LEU A 38 1.13 0.74 -6.31
N TYR A 39 -0.02 1.15 -5.80
CA TYR A 39 -0.14 2.12 -4.72
C TYR A 39 -0.85 1.50 -3.53
N MET A 40 -0.42 1.89 -2.33
CA MET A 40 -1.19 1.71 -1.11
C MET A 40 -1.96 3.01 -0.87
N VAL A 41 -3.27 2.90 -0.64
CA VAL A 41 -4.20 4.03 -0.52
C VAL A 41 -5.08 3.89 0.71
N ASN A 42 -5.73 4.98 1.10
CA ASN A 42 -6.84 4.91 2.05
C ASN A 42 -8.14 4.39 1.40
N PHE A 43 -9.19 4.22 2.20
CA PHE A 43 -10.48 3.70 1.76
C PHE A 43 -11.13 4.55 0.63
N ASP A 44 -11.03 5.88 0.72
CA ASP A 44 -11.55 6.76 -0.33
C ASP A 44 -10.84 6.52 -1.66
N GLY A 45 -9.50 6.49 -1.64
CA GLY A 45 -8.68 6.25 -2.83
C GLY A 45 -8.94 4.86 -3.44
N TYR A 46 -9.19 3.86 -2.60
CA TYR A 46 -9.61 2.52 -3.03
C TYR A 46 -10.98 2.52 -3.73
N SER A 47 -11.91 3.33 -3.21
CA SER A 47 -13.27 3.43 -3.74
C SER A 47 -13.31 4.21 -5.05
N SER A 48 -12.53 5.28 -5.16
CA SER A 48 -12.47 6.16 -6.34
C SER A 48 -11.38 5.80 -7.35
N CYS A 49 -10.53 4.80 -7.05
CA CYS A 49 -9.33 4.49 -7.83
C CYS A 49 -8.36 5.70 -7.98
N ASP A 50 -8.28 6.56 -6.97
CA ASP A 50 -7.39 7.73 -6.96
C ASP A 50 -6.21 7.53 -6.00
N HIS A 51 -4.99 7.64 -6.54
CA HIS A 51 -3.74 7.56 -5.79
C HIS A 51 -3.04 8.92 -5.61
N THR A 52 -3.52 9.99 -6.27
CA THR A 52 -2.78 11.25 -6.46
C THR A 52 -2.53 12.00 -5.14
N SER A 53 -3.56 12.05 -4.29
CA SER A 53 -3.52 12.78 -3.01
C SER A 53 -3.63 11.86 -1.79
N LYS A 54 -3.92 10.57 -2.01
CA LYS A 54 -4.34 9.62 -0.97
C LYS A 54 -3.53 8.32 -0.97
N GLY A 55 -2.41 8.28 -1.72
CA GLY A 55 -1.66 7.07 -1.95
C GLY A 55 -0.16 7.23 -1.92
N PHE A 56 0.52 6.14 -1.57
CA PHE A 56 1.97 6.01 -1.65
C PHE A 56 2.33 4.95 -2.69
N LYS A 57 3.27 5.26 -3.57
CA LYS A 57 3.82 4.29 -4.52
C LYS A 57 4.52 3.17 -3.75
N ARG A 58 4.10 1.92 -3.95
CA ARG A 58 4.71 0.73 -3.33
C ARG A 58 5.63 -0.01 -4.28
N TRP A 59 5.22 -0.16 -5.53
CA TRP A 59 5.96 -0.94 -6.52
C TRP A 59 5.65 -0.52 -7.95
N GLU A 60 6.51 -0.89 -8.88
CA GLU A 60 6.32 -0.64 -10.31
C GLU A 60 6.54 -1.92 -11.12
N CYS A 61 5.51 -2.32 -11.85
CA CYS A 61 5.51 -3.44 -12.79
C CYS A 61 5.77 -2.91 -14.20
N ASN A 62 7.03 -2.62 -14.51
CA ASN A 62 7.46 -2.04 -15.80
C ASN A 62 8.37 -2.96 -16.64
N ARG A 63 8.64 -4.20 -16.21
CA ARG A 63 9.46 -5.18 -16.95
C ARG A 63 8.66 -6.44 -17.29
N PRO A 64 7.83 -6.41 -18.35
CA PRO A 64 7.00 -7.57 -18.75
C PRO A 64 7.83 -8.77 -19.25
N HIS A 65 9.03 -8.53 -19.78
CA HIS A 65 9.96 -9.56 -20.29
C HIS A 65 11.16 -9.76 -19.37
N SER A 66 10.94 -9.75 -18.05
CA SER A 66 12.01 -9.98 -17.09
C SER A 66 12.64 -11.37 -17.30
N PRO A 67 13.99 -11.50 -17.35
CA PRO A 67 14.67 -12.76 -17.69
C PRO A 67 14.52 -13.83 -16.61
N ASN A 68 14.29 -13.42 -15.36
CA ASN A 68 14.15 -14.32 -14.21
C ASN A 68 12.67 -14.58 -13.86
N GLY A 69 11.79 -14.52 -14.87
CA GLY A 69 10.34 -14.62 -14.68
C GLY A 69 9.70 -13.34 -14.14
N PRO A 70 8.45 -13.43 -13.64
CA PRO A 70 7.70 -12.27 -13.15
C PRO A 70 8.43 -11.53 -12.04
N LEU A 71 8.45 -10.19 -12.12
CA LEU A 71 8.90 -9.37 -11.00
C LEU A 71 7.99 -9.64 -9.79
N LYS A 72 8.60 -9.76 -8.61
CA LYS A 72 7.90 -10.03 -7.35
C LYS A 72 8.11 -8.90 -6.36
N PHE A 73 7.01 -8.36 -5.85
CA PHE A 73 6.98 -7.48 -4.70
C PHE A 73 6.50 -8.26 -3.48
N SER A 74 7.19 -8.13 -2.36
CA SER A 74 6.83 -8.78 -1.09
C SER A 74 6.56 -7.73 -0.03
N GLU A 75 5.36 -7.74 0.54
CA GLU A 75 4.99 -6.91 1.69
C GLU A 75 4.91 -7.81 2.92
N LYS A 76 5.55 -7.39 4.03
CA LYS A 76 5.43 -8.06 5.32
C LYS A 76 4.50 -7.27 6.22
N PHE A 77 3.48 -7.92 6.76
CA PHE A 77 2.52 -7.28 7.69
C PHE A 77 3.11 -7.18 9.10
N GLN A 78 4.10 -6.32 9.29
CA GLN A 78 4.81 -6.16 10.57
C GLN A 78 4.28 -4.97 11.38
N LEU A 79 4.32 -5.09 12.72
CA LEU A 79 3.90 -4.04 13.65
C LEU A 79 4.84 -2.83 13.65
N PHE A 80 6.12 -3.06 13.36
CA PHE A 80 7.17 -2.06 13.41
C PHE A 80 8.14 -2.28 12.26
N THR A 81 8.56 -1.20 11.64
CA THR A 81 9.54 -1.23 10.54
C THR A 81 10.79 -0.44 10.95
N PRO A 82 12.01 -0.99 10.77
CA PRO A 82 13.23 -0.24 10.99
C PRO A 82 13.53 0.75 9.85
N PHE A 83 12.80 0.66 8.73
CA PHE A 83 12.94 1.53 7.57
C PHE A 83 11.98 2.71 7.67
N SER A 84 12.50 3.93 7.59
CA SER A 84 11.71 5.17 7.73
C SER A 84 10.58 5.31 6.70
N LEU A 85 10.75 4.79 5.48
CA LEU A 85 9.69 4.78 4.47
C LEU A 85 8.93 3.44 4.42
N GLY A 86 9.10 2.61 5.45
CA GLY A 86 8.34 1.37 5.60
C GLY A 86 6.93 1.63 6.10
N PHE A 87 6.09 0.61 6.00
CA PHE A 87 4.71 0.65 6.46
C PHE A 87 4.55 -0.25 7.69
N GLU A 88 3.80 0.24 8.67
CA GLU A 88 3.42 -0.49 9.87
C GLU A 88 1.96 -0.92 9.77
N PHE A 89 1.69 -2.15 10.21
CA PHE A 89 0.37 -2.76 10.15
C PHE A 89 -0.13 -3.07 11.56
N ARG A 90 -1.44 -2.93 11.79
CA ARG A 90 -2.09 -3.16 13.07
C ARG A 90 -3.14 -4.28 12.92
N PRO A 91 -3.25 -5.20 13.90
CA PRO A 91 -4.33 -6.17 13.93
C PRO A 91 -5.71 -5.49 13.96
N GLY A 92 -6.70 -6.14 13.35
CA GLY A 92 -8.07 -5.64 13.24
C GLY A 92 -8.25 -4.50 12.24
N ARG A 93 -7.24 -4.16 11.43
CA ARG A 93 -7.32 -3.06 10.46
C ARG A 93 -7.32 -3.55 9.01
N GLU A 94 -7.99 -2.75 8.18
CA GLU A 94 -8.03 -2.94 6.72
C GLU A 94 -7.04 -2.01 6.01
N TYR A 95 -6.41 -2.54 4.98
CA TYR A 95 -5.44 -1.87 4.15
C TYR A 95 -5.79 -2.07 2.67
N PHE A 96 -5.54 -1.06 1.86
CA PHE A 96 -6.05 -1.04 0.49
C PHE A 96 -4.93 -0.77 -0.52
N TYR A 97 -4.95 -1.55 -1.60
CA TYR A 97 -4.04 -1.41 -2.71
C TYR A 97 -4.82 -1.20 -4.01
N ILE A 98 -4.30 -0.32 -4.88
CA ILE A 98 -4.81 -0.11 -6.24
C ILE A 98 -3.66 -0.08 -7.24
N SER A 99 -3.95 -0.41 -8.50
CA SER A 99 -2.99 -0.30 -9.60
C SER A 99 -3.39 0.82 -10.58
N SER A 100 -2.42 1.62 -11.03
CA SER A 100 -2.58 2.53 -12.16
C SER A 100 -1.83 2.00 -13.38
N ALA A 101 -2.46 1.92 -14.54
CA ALA A 101 -1.85 1.37 -15.76
C ALA A 101 -0.76 2.29 -16.33
N ILE A 102 0.21 1.71 -17.05
CA ILE A 102 1.23 2.42 -17.82
C ILE A 102 1.14 1.97 -19.30
N PRO A 103 0.90 2.87 -20.26
CA PRO A 103 0.50 4.27 -20.08
C PRO A 103 -0.88 4.38 -19.43
N ASP A 104 -1.15 5.52 -18.80
CA ASP A 104 -2.49 5.78 -18.25
C ASP A 104 -3.51 5.75 -19.39
N ASN A 105 -4.47 4.85 -19.26
CA ASN A 105 -5.50 4.60 -20.25
C ASN A 105 -6.81 5.34 -19.92
N GLY A 106 -6.81 6.20 -18.90
CA GLY A 106 -7.98 6.99 -18.49
C GLY A 106 -9.15 6.14 -18.00
N ARG A 107 -8.91 4.87 -17.65
CA ARG A 107 -9.95 3.96 -17.16
C ARG A 107 -10.44 4.44 -15.80
N ARG A 108 -11.77 4.55 -15.67
CA ARG A 108 -12.44 4.84 -14.39
C ARG A 108 -12.35 3.68 -13.39
N SER A 109 -12.00 2.48 -13.85
CA SER A 109 -11.87 1.27 -13.03
C SER A 109 -10.41 0.81 -12.95
N CYS A 110 -9.94 0.54 -11.74
CA CYS A 110 -8.60 0.01 -11.45
C CYS A 110 -8.67 -1.41 -10.89
N LEU A 111 -7.58 -2.19 -11.01
CA LEU A 111 -7.43 -3.39 -10.19
C LEU A 111 -7.17 -2.95 -8.76
N LYS A 112 -7.83 -3.62 -7.82
CA LYS A 112 -7.76 -3.26 -6.41
C LYS A 112 -7.84 -4.48 -5.51
N LEU A 113 -7.19 -4.38 -4.35
CA LEU A 113 -7.09 -5.42 -3.34
C LEU A 113 -7.36 -4.81 -1.96
N LYS A 114 -8.25 -5.43 -1.20
CA LYS A 114 -8.42 -5.16 0.23
C LYS A 114 -7.67 -6.22 1.04
N VAL A 115 -6.94 -5.81 2.05
CA VAL A 115 -6.25 -6.71 2.98
C VAL A 115 -6.74 -6.44 4.38
N PHE A 116 -7.34 -7.43 5.02
CA PHE A 116 -7.71 -7.34 6.42
C PHE A 116 -6.65 -8.06 7.27
N VAL A 117 -6.00 -7.31 8.15
CA VAL A 117 -5.07 -7.90 9.12
C VAL A 117 -5.92 -8.37 10.29
N ARG A 118 -6.05 -9.68 10.43
CA ARG A 118 -6.89 -10.31 11.44
C ARG A 118 -6.44 -9.93 12.86
N PRO A 119 -7.37 -9.78 13.82
CA PRO A 119 -7.04 -9.59 15.23
C PRO A 119 -6.13 -10.70 15.78
N ALA A 120 -5.27 -10.38 16.74
CA ALA A 120 -4.23 -11.29 17.22
C ALA A 120 -4.78 -12.63 17.73
N ASN A 121 -5.92 -12.63 18.42
CA ASN A 121 -6.59 -13.84 18.92
C ASN A 121 -7.02 -14.79 17.79
N SER A 122 -7.43 -14.26 16.63
CA SER A 122 -7.85 -15.06 15.46
C SER A 122 -6.68 -15.56 14.60
N CYS A 123 -5.47 -15.09 14.89
CA CYS A 123 -4.21 -15.50 14.26
C CYS A 123 -3.45 -16.57 15.03
N MET A 124 -3.83 -16.84 16.29
CA MET A 124 -3.32 -18.01 16.99
C MET A 124 -3.79 -19.23 16.21
N LYS A 125 -2.83 -19.91 15.55
CA LYS A 125 -3.03 -21.30 15.17
C LYS A 125 -3.40 -22.00 16.47
N THR A 126 -4.65 -22.45 16.58
CA THR A 126 -4.95 -23.57 17.46
C THR A 126 -3.92 -24.62 17.10
N ILE A 127 -2.99 -24.89 18.02
CA ILE A 127 -2.10 -26.04 17.91
C ILE A 127 -3.04 -27.23 17.98
N GLY A 128 -3.56 -27.62 16.82
CA GLY A 128 -4.38 -28.81 16.65
C GLY A 128 -3.50 -30.00 16.93
N VAL A 129 -3.56 -30.48 18.17
CA VAL A 129 -3.55 -31.90 18.55
C VAL A 129 -2.90 -32.82 17.52
N HIS A 130 -1.57 -32.77 17.38
CA HIS A 130 -0.72 -33.95 17.16
C HIS A 130 0.80 -33.63 17.14
N ASP A 131 1.35 -32.93 18.13
CA ASP A 131 2.74 -33.23 18.51
C ASP A 131 3.06 -32.85 19.97
N ARG A 132 3.08 -33.91 20.78
CA ARG A 132 3.79 -34.15 22.04
C ARG A 132 3.93 -33.05 23.09
N VAL A 133 3.23 -33.31 24.20
CA VAL A 133 3.71 -33.34 25.60
C VAL A 133 4.54 -32.14 26.06
N PHE A 134 3.95 -31.26 26.88
CA PHE A 134 4.39 -30.97 28.26
C PHE A 134 3.23 -30.29 29.01
N ASP A 135 2.86 -30.86 30.16
CA ASP A 135 1.87 -30.38 31.10
C ASP A 135 2.44 -29.23 31.93
N VAL A 136 1.83 -28.04 31.89
CA VAL A 136 1.74 -27.14 33.04
C VAL A 136 0.42 -26.37 32.97
N ASN A 137 -0.46 -26.75 33.87
CA ASN A 137 -1.61 -26.04 34.41
C ASN A 137 -1.40 -24.52 34.52
N ASP A 138 -2.20 -23.70 33.82
CA ASP A 138 -2.48 -22.34 34.28
C ASP A 138 -3.89 -21.89 33.92
N LYS A 139 -4.61 -21.55 34.98
CA LYS A 139 -5.98 -21.07 35.03
C LYS A 139 -5.93 -19.56 34.91
N VAL A 140 -6.35 -18.99 33.79
CA VAL A 140 -6.66 -17.56 33.71
C VAL A 140 -8.00 -17.38 33.02
N GLU A 141 -9.01 -17.24 33.86
CA GLU A 141 -10.27 -16.61 33.52
C GLU A 141 -9.97 -15.14 33.20
N ASN A 142 -10.29 -14.70 31.99
CA ASN A 142 -10.44 -13.27 31.75
C ASN A 142 -11.62 -13.06 30.79
N SER A 143 -12.80 -12.95 31.39
CA SER A 143 -13.91 -12.19 30.84
C SER A 143 -13.44 -10.75 30.62
N LEU A 144 -13.71 -10.15 29.46
CA LEU A 144 -14.16 -8.77 29.27
C LEU A 144 -14.27 -8.44 27.76
N GLU A 145 -15.54 -8.30 27.38
CA GLU A 145 -16.25 -7.62 26.26
C GLU A 145 -15.54 -7.10 24.99
N PRO A 146 -16.24 -7.11 23.83
CA PRO A 146 -15.72 -6.62 22.56
C PRO A 146 -15.89 -5.09 22.45
N ALA A 147 -14.79 -4.37 22.29
CA ALA A 147 -14.83 -3.00 21.80
C ALA A 147 -14.97 -3.02 20.27
N ASP A 148 -16.21 -2.83 19.82
CA ASP A 148 -16.55 -2.33 18.49
C ASP A 148 -16.12 -0.87 18.39
N ASP A 149 -15.21 -0.56 17.47
CA ASP A 149 -14.93 0.79 16.97
C ASP A 149 -14.00 0.66 15.75
N THR A 150 -14.56 0.37 14.58
CA THR A 150 -13.87 0.46 13.28
C THR A 150 -13.53 1.92 12.96
N VAL A 151 -12.43 2.42 13.54
CA VAL A 151 -11.79 3.65 13.08
C VAL A 151 -10.82 3.29 11.95
N HIS A 152 -11.23 3.61 10.72
CA HIS A 152 -10.38 3.49 9.52
C HIS A 152 -9.23 4.50 9.57
N GLU A 153 -8.18 4.16 10.30
CA GLU A 153 -6.94 4.93 10.31
C GLU A 153 -5.89 4.20 9.46
N SER A 154 -5.43 4.90 8.42
CA SER A 154 -4.55 4.40 7.37
C SER A 154 -3.15 4.06 7.92
N ALA A 155 -2.41 3.16 7.27
CA ALA A 155 -0.99 2.97 7.59
C ALA A 155 -0.23 4.28 7.31
N GLU A 156 0.43 4.82 8.32
CA GLU A 156 1.31 5.98 8.17
C GLU A 156 2.76 5.52 7.94
N PRO A 157 3.54 6.23 7.11
CA PRO A 157 4.98 6.04 7.04
C PRO A 157 5.64 6.39 8.38
N SER A 158 6.62 5.60 8.82
CA SER A 158 7.38 5.88 10.05
C SER A 158 8.13 7.22 9.96
N ARG A 159 7.84 8.15 10.88
CA ARG A 159 8.35 9.53 10.87
C ARG A 159 9.86 9.59 11.16
N GLY A 160 10.67 9.58 10.11
CA GLY A 160 12.09 9.95 10.18
C GLY A 160 12.26 11.47 10.02
N GLU A 161 12.60 12.17 11.09
CA GLU A 161 12.91 13.61 11.05
C GLU A 161 14.25 13.82 10.35
N ASN A 162 14.22 14.34 9.12
CA ASN A 162 15.31 15.11 8.48
C ASN A 162 14.75 15.83 7.24
N ALA A 163 13.96 16.88 7.47
CA ALA A 163 13.56 17.79 6.41
C ALA A 163 14.65 18.86 6.22
N ALA A 164 15.46 18.72 5.16
CA ALA A 164 16.20 19.84 4.62
C ALA A 164 15.18 20.90 4.15
N GLN A 165 15.15 22.03 4.83
CA GLN A 165 14.26 23.15 4.51
C GLN A 165 14.69 23.78 3.17
N THR A 166 14.06 23.37 2.07
CA THR A 166 14.05 24.17 0.84
C THR A 166 13.28 25.47 1.10
N PRO A 167 13.87 26.66 0.90
CA PRO A 167 13.20 27.92 1.12
C PRO A 167 12.07 28.10 0.09
N ARG A 168 10.81 28.06 0.55
CA ARG A 168 9.66 28.38 -0.30
C ARG A 168 9.55 29.89 -0.42
N ILE A 169 9.93 30.42 -1.58
CA ILE A 169 9.67 31.81 -1.94
C ILE A 169 8.14 31.98 -2.07
N PRO A 170 7.51 32.89 -1.33
CA PRO A 170 6.06 33.08 -1.40
C PRO A 170 5.66 33.51 -2.82
N SER A 171 4.67 32.83 -3.39
CA SER A 171 4.13 33.04 -4.75
C SER A 171 3.80 34.51 -5.06
N ARG A 172 3.48 35.30 -4.03
CA ARG A 172 3.26 36.75 -4.11
C ARG A 172 4.52 37.51 -4.57
N LEU A 173 5.71 37.15 -4.10
CA LEU A 173 6.97 37.78 -4.49
C LEU A 173 7.36 37.48 -5.95
N LEU A 174 7.06 36.26 -6.40
CA LEU A 174 7.33 35.85 -7.79
C LEU A 174 6.42 36.61 -8.76
N ALA A 175 5.14 36.77 -8.42
CA ALA A 175 4.18 37.53 -9.21
C ALA A 175 4.55 39.02 -9.29
N THR A 176 4.98 39.63 -8.17
CA THR A 176 5.43 41.04 -8.17
C THR A 176 6.70 41.25 -8.99
N LEU A 177 7.65 40.30 -8.93
CA LEU A 177 8.88 40.38 -9.72
C LEU A 177 8.60 40.27 -11.23
N LEU A 178 7.71 39.34 -11.63
CA LEU A 178 7.30 39.19 -13.03
C LEU A 178 6.57 40.43 -13.55
N PHE A 179 5.70 41.04 -12.74
CA PHE A 179 5.03 42.29 -13.11
C PHE A 179 6.03 43.45 -13.28
N LEU A 180 7.00 43.60 -12.38
CA LEU A 180 8.03 44.65 -12.49
C LEU A 180 8.91 44.46 -13.73
N LEU A 181 9.30 43.23 -14.05
CA LEU A 181 10.06 42.92 -15.26
C LEU A 181 9.26 43.22 -16.53
N ALA A 182 7.97 42.89 -16.56
CA ALA A 182 7.10 43.21 -17.69
C ALA A 182 6.98 44.71 -17.91
N MET A 183 6.87 45.51 -16.84
CA MET A 183 6.80 46.97 -16.94
C MET A 183 8.11 47.59 -17.43
N LEU A 184 9.27 47.02 -17.08
CA LEU A 184 10.57 47.49 -17.57
C LEU A 184 10.79 47.21 -19.06
N LEU A 185 10.16 46.18 -19.61
CA LEU A 185 10.25 45.81 -21.03
C LEU A 185 9.34 46.66 -21.94
N ILE A 186 8.42 47.42 -21.34
CA ILE A 186 7.46 48.28 -22.05
C ILE A 186 7.93 49.75 -22.09
N LEU A 187 9.02 50.09 -21.37
CA LEU A 187 9.64 51.42 -21.39
C LEU A 187 10.75 51.52 -22.45
#